data_AF-A0A7K9C8T9-F1
#
_entry.id   AF-A0A7K9C8T9-F1
#
_cell.length_a   1.000
_cell.length_b   1.000
_cell.length_c   1.000
_cell.angle_alpha   90.00
_cell.angle_beta   90.00
_cell.angle_gamma   90.00
#
_symmetry.space_group_name_H-M   'P 1'
#
loop_
_entity.id
_entity.type
_entity.pdbx_description
1 polymer ?
#
loop_
_entity_poly.entity_id
_entity_poly.type
_entity_poly.pdbx_seq_one_letter_code
_entity_poly.pdbx_strand_id
1 'polypeptide(L)' 'ARSRSNITIQDILTASQQQPLPQQGYKCMSCCRVFPMLLSVKAHIQNSSLEGYSCKVYYRRLKALWEKEQRAQEAAAPQA' A
#
# COMPACT_ATOMS: atom_id res chain seq x y z
N ALA A 1 -35.50 -4.70 8.39
CA ALA A 1 -34.41 -5.53 8.96
C ALA A 1 -33.25 -5.54 7.97
N ARG A 2 -32.05 -5.13 8.39
CA ARG A 2 -30.88 -5.05 7.49
C ARG A 2 -30.32 -6.46 7.32
N SER A 3 -30.65 -7.11 6.20
CA SER A 3 -30.17 -8.45 5.86
C SER A 3 -28.64 -8.41 5.81
N ARG A 4 -27.98 -9.17 6.69
CA ARG A 4 -26.52 -9.34 6.64
C ARG A 4 -26.24 -10.44 5.63
N SER A 5 -25.95 -10.04 4.40
CA SER A 5 -25.38 -10.96 3.41
C SER A 5 -24.09 -11.52 3.99
N ASN A 6 -24.06 -12.82 4.28
CA ASN A 6 -22.83 -13.49 4.68
C ASN A 6 -21.97 -13.64 3.42
N ILE A 7 -20.76 -13.10 3.46
CA ILE A 7 -19.78 -13.30 2.39
C ILE A 7 -19.27 -14.74 2.49
N THR A 8 -19.46 -15.50 1.42
CA THR A 8 -19.00 -16.88 1.30
C THR A 8 -17.63 -16.93 0.62
N ILE A 9 -16.94 -18.07 0.75
CA ILE A 9 -15.68 -18.33 0.02
C ILE A 9 -15.92 -18.25 -1.50
N GLN A 10 -17.11 -18.67 -1.96
CA GLN A 10 -17.50 -18.59 -3.37
C GLN A 10 -17.55 -17.14 -3.87
N ASP A 11 -18.05 -16.21 -3.05
CA ASP A 11 -18.10 -14.78 -3.37
C ASP A 11 -16.69 -14.20 -3.51
N ILE A 12 -15.77 -14.60 -2.62
CA ILE A 12 -14.35 -14.19 -2.67
C ILE A 12 -13.66 -14.72 -3.94
N LEU A 13 -13.87 -15.99 -4.26
CA LEU A 13 -13.28 -16.62 -5.45
C LEU A 13 -13.84 -16.01 -6.74
N THR A 14 -15.13 -15.71 -6.79
CA THR A 14 -15.78 -15.07 -7.94
C THR A 14 -15.24 -13.65 -8.14
N ALA A 15 -15.11 -12.87 -7.07
CA ALA A 15 -14.51 -11.54 -7.12
C ALA A 15 -13.02 -11.57 -7.54
N SER A 16 -12.28 -12.59 -7.13
CA SER A 16 -10.86 -12.77 -7.49
C SER A 16 -10.65 -13.15 -8.95
N GLN A 17 -11.57 -13.92 -9.56
CA GLN A 17 -11.49 -14.30 -10.97
C GLN A 17 -11.80 -13.13 -11.92
N GLN A 18 -12.56 -12.14 -11.45
CA GLN A 18 -12.87 -10.92 -12.18
C GLN A 18 -11.77 -9.86 -12.06
N GLN A 19 -10.66 -10.14 -11.39
CA GLN A 19 -9.49 -9.26 -11.42
C GLN A 19 -8.78 -9.49 -12.76
N PRO A 20 -8.82 -8.55 -13.72
CA PRO A 20 -7.91 -8.61 -14.84
C PRO A 20 -6.50 -8.69 -14.26
N LEU A 21 -5.73 -9.71 -14.69
CA LEU A 21 -4.30 -9.75 -14.48
C LEU A 21 -3.78 -8.34 -14.78
N PRO A 22 -2.99 -7.70 -13.89
CA PRO A 22 -2.40 -6.42 -14.21
C PRO A 22 -1.41 -6.64 -15.35
N GLN A 23 -1.89 -6.49 -16.57
CA GLN A 23 -1.15 -6.84 -17.77
C GLN A 23 0.08 -5.93 -17.93
N GLN A 24 0.01 -4.65 -17.52
CA GLN A 24 1.17 -3.75 -17.47
C GLN A 24 0.91 -2.64 -16.44
N GLY A 25 1.61 -2.63 -15.30
CA GLY A 25 1.43 -1.58 -14.29
C GLY A 25 2.29 -1.77 -13.06
N TYR A 26 2.36 -0.72 -12.24
CA TYR A 26 3.12 -0.69 -10.99
C TYR A 26 2.21 -1.12 -9.83
N LYS A 27 2.58 -2.22 -9.17
CA LYS A 27 1.81 -2.79 -8.05
C LYS A 27 2.28 -2.20 -6.73
N CYS A 28 1.34 -1.71 -5.92
CA CYS A 28 1.62 -1.39 -4.53
C CYS A 28 1.71 -2.70 -3.71
N MET A 29 2.85 -2.96 -3.07
CA MET A 29 3.07 -4.22 -2.34
C MET A 29 2.24 -4.33 -1.05
N SER A 30 1.70 -3.23 -0.53
CA SER A 30 0.92 -3.22 0.72
C SER A 30 -0.57 -3.49 0.55
N CYS A 31 -1.18 -3.06 -0.57
CA CYS A 31 -2.60 -3.29 -0.86
C CYS A 31 -2.85 -4.09 -2.13
N CYS A 32 -1.79 -4.47 -2.84
CA CYS A 32 -1.84 -5.16 -4.13
C CYS A 32 -2.56 -4.40 -5.25
N ARG A 33 -2.95 -3.13 -5.04
CA ARG A 33 -3.57 -2.28 -6.07
C ARG A 33 -2.54 -1.97 -7.15
N VAL A 34 -2.94 -2.10 -8.41
CA VAL A 34 -2.10 -1.82 -9.56
C VAL A 34 -2.45 -0.44 -10.13
N PHE A 35 -1.42 0.30 -10.49
CA PHE A 35 -1.51 1.63 -11.06
C PHE A 35 -0.83 1.66 -12.43
N PRO A 36 -1.33 2.46 -13.38
CA PRO A 36 -0.74 2.56 -14.72
C PRO A 36 0.62 3.27 -14.71
N MET A 37 0.90 4.12 -13.71
CA MET A 37 2.12 4.93 -13.62
C MET A 37 2.77 4.85 -12.24
N LEU A 38 4.10 4.93 -12.19
CA LEU A 38 4.88 4.97 -10.95
C LEU A 38 4.50 6.17 -10.07
N LEU A 39 4.23 7.33 -10.68
CA LEU A 39 3.82 8.54 -9.96
C LEU A 39 2.52 8.32 -9.19
N SER A 40 1.58 7.56 -9.76
CA SER A 40 0.32 7.21 -9.11
C SER A 40 0.53 6.30 -7.90
N VAL A 41 1.49 5.36 -7.96
CA VAL A 41 1.89 4.55 -6.79
C VAL A 41 2.53 5.41 -5.72
N LYS A 42 3.40 6.35 -6.10
CA LYS A 42 4.06 7.27 -5.16
C LYS A 42 3.03 8.15 -4.42
N ALA A 43 2.12 8.76 -5.17
CA ALA A 43 1.03 9.56 -4.61
C ALA A 43 0.09 8.71 -3.73
N HIS A 44 -0.20 7.47 -4.13
CA HIS A 44 -0.96 6.53 -3.31
C HIS A 44 -0.26 6.22 -1.98
N ILE A 45 1.04 5.94 -1.99
CA ILE A 45 1.81 5.67 -0.76
C ILE A 45 1.82 6.91 0.14
N GLN A 46 1.99 8.11 -0.41
CA GLN A 46 1.99 9.36 0.35
C GLN A 46 0.65 9.66 1.01
N ASN A 47 -0.46 9.44 0.29
CA ASN A 47 -1.82 9.70 0.78
C ASN A 47 -2.47 8.47 1.43
N SER A 48 -1.72 7.38 1.59
CA SER A 48 -2.24 6.08 2.03
C SER A 48 -2.92 6.09 3.39
N SER A 49 -2.58 7.06 4.25
CA SER A 49 -3.24 7.26 5.54
C SER A 49 -4.74 7.55 5.42
N LEU A 50 -5.17 8.08 4.26
CA LEU A 50 -6.56 8.41 3.94
C LEU A 50 -7.32 7.25 3.28
N GLU A 51 -6.61 6.29 2.67
CA GLU A 51 -7.21 5.20 1.87
C GLU A 51 -7.56 3.94 2.70
N GLY A 52 -7.21 3.90 3.99
CA GLY A 52 -7.61 2.81 4.90
C GLY A 52 -6.46 1.93 5.41
N TYR A 53 -6.82 0.87 6.13
CA TYR A 53 -5.94 0.15 7.07
C TYR A 53 -4.70 -0.51 6.44
N SER A 54 -4.80 -1.09 5.24
CA SER A 54 -3.72 -1.89 4.63
C SER A 54 -2.50 -1.06 4.27
N CYS A 55 -2.70 0.11 3.67
CA CYS A 55 -1.60 0.99 3.32
C CYS A 55 -1.12 1.85 4.50
N LYS A 56 -2.01 2.17 5.44
CA LYS A 56 -1.66 2.92 6.66
C LYS A 56 -0.63 2.21 7.53
N VAL A 57 -0.78 0.90 7.76
CA VAL A 57 0.18 0.12 8.56
C VAL A 57 1.54 0.04 7.86
N TYR A 58 1.53 -0.20 6.54
CA TYR A 58 2.74 -0.21 5.74
C TYR A 58 3.46 1.14 5.74
N TYR A 59 2.74 2.25 5.50
CA TYR A 59 3.32 3.59 5.50
C TYR A 59 3.94 3.93 6.85
N ARG A 60 3.30 3.58 7.96
CA ARG A 60 3.89 3.76 9.31
C ARG A 60 5.22 3.03 9.45
N ARG A 61 5.31 1.80 8.93
CA ARG A 61 6.54 1.01 8.98
C ARG A 61 7.63 1.62 8.08
N LEU A 62 7.27 2.07 6.88
CA LEU A 62 8.18 2.72 5.95
C LEU A 62 8.71 4.06 6.50
N LYS A 63 7.84 4.89 7.09
CA LYS A 63 8.20 6.16 7.73
C LYS A 63 9.22 5.96 8.85
N ALA A 64 9.00 4.95 9.71
CA ALA A 64 9.93 4.62 10.78
C ALA A 64 11.32 4.21 10.25
N LEU A 65 11.38 3.52 9.11
CA LEU A 65 12.65 3.15 8.47
C LEU A 65 13.36 4.38 7.90
N TRP A 66 12.65 5.29 7.23
CA TRP A 66 13.24 6.53 6.73
C TRP A 66 13.78 7.42 7.84
N GLU A 67 13.02 7.58 8.93
CA GLU A 67 13.48 8.36 10.09
C GLU A 67 14.73 7.75 10.73
N LYS A 68 14.84 6.42 10.76
CA LYS A 68 16.03 5.72 11.25
C LYS A 68 17.24 5.94 10.32
N GLU A 69 17.03 5.83 9.01
CA GLU A 69 18.07 6.05 8.01
C GLU A 69 18.59 7.49 8.05
N GLN A 70 17.68 8.47 8.13
CA GLN A 70 18.05 9.88 8.21
C GLN A 70 18.90 10.17 9.45
N ARG A 71 18.52 9.65 10.62
CA ARG A 71 19.31 9.77 11.85
C ARG A 71 20.68 9.10 11.73
N ALA A 72 20.75 7.97 11.04
CA ALA A 72 22.02 7.28 10.79
C ALA A 72 22.94 8.10 9.87
N GLN A 73 22.36 8.76 8.85
CA GLN A 73 23.10 9.65 7.95
C GLN A 73 23.56 10.94 8.66
N GLU A 74 22.72 11.53 9.50
CA GLU A 74 23.08 12.68 10.35
C GLU A 74 24.18 12.32 11.36
N ALA A 75 24.16 11.11 11.92
CA ALA A 75 25.21 10.62 12.82
C ALA A 75 26.52 10.24 12.09
N ALA A 76 26.45 9.92 10.79
CA ALA A 76 27.60 9.56 9.96
C ALA A 76 28.22 10.76 9.21
N ALA A 77 27.56 11.92 9.19
CA ALA A 77 28.11 13.14 8.62
C ALA A 77 29.26 13.67 9.50
N PRO A 78 30.47 13.89 8.96
CA PRO A 78 31.55 14.49 9.72
C PRO A 78 31.16 15.93 10.07
N GLN A 79 31.23 16.28 11.36
CA GLN A 79 31.09 17.66 11.80
C GLN A 79 32.26 18.45 11.21
N ALA A 80 31.95 19.42 10.35
CA ALA A 80 32.89 20.43 9.90
C ALA A 80 33.03 21.53 10.95
#